data_AF-A0A0C3Q5K1-F1
#
_entry.id   AF-A0A0C3Q5K1-F1
#
_cell.length_a   1.000
_cell.length_b   1.000
_cell.length_c   1.000
_cell.angle_alpha   90.00
_cell.angle_beta   90.00
_cell.angle_gamma   90.00
#
_symmetry.space_group_name_H-M   'P 1'
#
loop_
_entity.id
_entity.type
_entity.pdbx_description
1 polymer ?
#
loop_
_entity_poly.entity_id
_entity_poly.type
_entity_poly.pdbx_seq_one_letter_code
_entity_poly.pdbx_strand_id
1 'polypeptide(L)'
;MPPDPSLARTDADRWRKVFDAEIKACGEALQRHLCQAVCHKYGHVNDCRFQFPHEYVESAYFDVESNSVYLMCRDPMVNWFNPYILVFCRHNHDIKCILSGKSAKAAMFYITDYITKMDVKTHEMLTLMSRAV
;
A
#
# COMPACT_ATOMS: atom_id res chain seq x y z
N MET A 1 45.26 -8.57 5.07
CA MET A 1 45.12 -8.04 3.70
C MET A 1 43.70 -7.52 3.58
N PRO A 2 43.47 -6.23 3.26
CA PRO A 2 42.10 -5.77 3.01
C PRO A 2 41.53 -6.54 1.82
N PRO A 3 40.22 -6.85 1.82
CA PRO A 3 39.58 -7.53 0.69
C PRO A 3 39.74 -6.71 -0.59
N ASP A 4 39.96 -7.39 -1.72
CA ASP A 4 40.09 -6.74 -3.02
C ASP A 4 38.78 -5.96 -3.33
N PRO A 5 38.86 -4.63 -3.51
CA PRO A 5 37.70 -3.81 -3.85
C PRO A 5 36.99 -4.23 -5.16
N SER A 6 37.67 -4.96 -6.05
CA SER A 6 37.08 -5.51 -7.26
C SER A 6 36.06 -6.63 -6.97
N LEU A 7 36.37 -7.53 -6.04
CA LEU A 7 35.50 -8.64 -5.62
C LEU A 7 34.23 -8.13 -4.91
N ALA A 8 34.38 -7.11 -4.06
CA ALA A 8 33.23 -6.49 -3.39
C ALA A 8 32.24 -5.83 -4.37
N ARG A 9 32.75 -5.27 -5.48
CA ARG A 9 31.91 -4.72 -6.56
C ARG A 9 31.16 -5.83 -7.30
N THR A 10 31.83 -6.94 -7.64
CA THR A 10 31.17 -8.06 -8.32
C THR A 10 30.08 -8.71 -7.47
N ASP A 11 30.28 -8.76 -6.15
CA ASP A 11 29.28 -9.30 -5.22
C ASP A 11 28.06 -8.37 -5.10
N ALA A 12 28.27 -7.05 -5.05
CA ALA A 12 27.19 -6.08 -5.03
C ALA A 12 26.35 -6.11 -6.32
N ASP A 13 26.99 -6.25 -7.48
CA ASP A 13 26.30 -6.36 -8.77
C ASP A 13 25.50 -7.66 -8.88
N ARG A 14 26.08 -8.77 -8.40
CA ARG A 14 25.38 -10.05 -8.33
C ARG A 14 24.16 -9.96 -7.40
N TRP A 15 24.34 -9.40 -6.21
CA TRP A 15 23.25 -9.22 -5.26
C TRP A 15 22.12 -8.38 -5.87
N ARG A 16 22.45 -7.26 -6.52
CA ARG A 16 21.46 -6.38 -7.15
C ARG A 16 20.66 -7.09 -8.24
N LYS A 17 21.31 -7.88 -9.08
CA LYS A 17 20.63 -8.69 -10.11
C LYS A 17 19.63 -9.68 -9.50
N VAL A 18 20.03 -10.36 -8.43
CA VAL A 18 19.13 -11.29 -7.72
C VAL A 18 17.98 -10.52 -7.07
N PHE A 19 18.27 -9.40 -6.40
CA PHE A 19 17.27 -8.56 -5.75
C PHE A 19 16.22 -8.02 -6.74
N ASP A 20 16.65 -7.52 -7.90
CA ASP A 20 15.76 -7.02 -8.95
C ASP A 20 14.85 -8.13 -9.51
N ALA A 21 15.40 -9.35 -9.67
CA ALA A 21 14.61 -10.51 -10.08
C ALA A 21 13.57 -10.90 -9.02
N GLU A 22 13.95 -10.90 -7.74
CA GLU A 22 13.06 -11.17 -6.61
C GLU A 22 11.94 -10.11 -6.50
N ILE A 23 12.26 -8.84 -6.71
CA ILE A 23 11.26 -7.76 -6.74
C ILE A 23 10.22 -8.04 -7.82
N LYS A 24 10.66 -8.39 -9.04
CA LYS A 24 9.74 -8.66 -10.15
C LYS A 24 8.87 -9.87 -9.84
N ALA A 25 9.47 -10.98 -9.41
CA ALA A 25 8.74 -12.20 -9.08
C ALA A 25 7.71 -11.98 -7.95
N CYS A 26 8.14 -11.35 -6.85
CA CYS A 26 7.25 -11.03 -5.74
C CYS A 26 6.18 -9.99 -6.10
N GLY A 27 6.51 -9.00 -6.93
CA GLY A 27 5.58 -7.96 -7.36
C GLY A 27 4.43 -8.55 -8.17
N GLU A 28 4.75 -9.41 -9.12
CA GLU A 28 3.75 -10.13 -9.93
C GLU A 28 2.90 -11.07 -9.08
N ALA A 29 3.52 -11.84 -8.18
CA ALA A 29 2.82 -12.84 -7.40
C ALA A 29 1.97 -12.26 -6.26
N LEU A 30 2.42 -11.16 -5.64
CA LEU A 30 1.87 -10.67 -4.37
C LEU A 30 1.23 -9.29 -4.46
N GLN A 31 1.64 -8.44 -5.41
CA GLN A 31 1.16 -7.05 -5.51
C GLN A 31 0.22 -6.82 -6.68
N ARG A 32 0.14 -7.74 -7.64
CA ARG A 32 -0.82 -7.66 -8.74
C ARG A 32 -2.23 -7.87 -8.22
N HIS A 33 -3.08 -6.90 -8.48
CA HIS A 33 -4.49 -6.96 -8.15
C HIS A 33 -5.26 -7.78 -9.19
N LEU A 34 -6.08 -8.69 -8.69
CA LEU A 34 -7.16 -9.32 -9.43
C LEU A 34 -8.44 -9.09 -8.63
N CYS A 35 -9.47 -8.51 -9.25
CA CYS A 35 -10.73 -8.28 -8.56
C CYS A 35 -11.33 -9.60 -8.07
N GLN A 36 -11.74 -9.61 -6.81
CA GLN A 36 -12.39 -10.74 -6.15
C GLN A 36 -13.67 -10.26 -5.48
N ALA A 37 -14.47 -11.19 -4.94
CA ALA A 37 -15.73 -10.86 -4.27
C ALA A 37 -15.58 -9.81 -3.14
N VAL A 38 -14.41 -9.76 -2.47
CA VAL A 38 -14.13 -8.74 -1.44
C VAL A 38 -14.09 -7.31 -1.99
N CYS A 39 -13.71 -7.13 -3.26
CA CYS A 39 -13.66 -5.83 -3.94
C CYS A 39 -15.04 -5.21 -4.10
N HIS A 40 -16.09 -6.03 -4.11
CA HIS A 40 -17.46 -5.60 -4.32
C HIS A 40 -18.31 -5.56 -3.04
N LYS A 41 -17.66 -5.71 -1.87
CA LYS A 41 -18.33 -5.55 -0.58
C LYS A 41 -18.68 -4.08 -0.32
N TYR A 42 -19.61 -3.87 0.61
CA TYR A 42 -19.98 -2.54 1.12
C TYR A 42 -20.54 -1.58 0.05
N GLY A 43 -21.23 -2.11 -0.97
CA GLY A 43 -21.91 -1.31 -1.98
C GLY A 43 -21.11 -1.01 -3.25
N HIS A 44 -19.89 -1.53 -3.36
CA HIS A 44 -19.03 -1.38 -4.54
C HIS A 44 -19.42 -2.35 -5.68
N VAL A 45 -20.60 -2.17 -6.27
CA VAL A 45 -21.13 -3.12 -7.29
C VAL A 45 -20.43 -2.96 -8.64
N ASN A 46 -20.18 -1.73 -9.05
CA ASN A 46 -19.66 -1.41 -10.39
C ASN A 46 -18.19 -0.98 -10.38
N ASP A 47 -17.60 -0.84 -9.20
CA ASP A 47 -16.24 -0.36 -8.99
C ASP A 47 -15.49 -1.25 -8.00
N CYS A 48 -14.16 -1.23 -8.07
CA CYS A 48 -13.35 -1.93 -7.07
C CYS A 48 -13.21 -1.05 -5.83
N ARG A 49 -13.63 -1.56 -4.67
CA ARG A 49 -13.44 -0.90 -3.36
C ARG A 49 -12.01 -0.43 -3.10
N PHE A 50 -11.02 -1.14 -3.64
CA PHE A 50 -9.60 -0.80 -3.50
C PHE A 50 -9.08 0.18 -4.56
N GLN A 51 -9.97 0.79 -5.34
CA GLN A 51 -9.66 1.83 -6.32
C GLN A 51 -8.69 1.37 -7.42
N PHE A 52 -8.95 0.15 -7.92
CA PHE A 52 -8.31 -0.37 -9.14
C PHE A 52 -9.21 -0.17 -10.36
N PRO A 53 -8.64 0.14 -11.55
CA PRO A 53 -7.22 0.42 -11.79
C PRO A 53 -6.78 1.76 -11.17
N HIS A 54 -5.52 1.86 -10.77
CA HIS A 54 -4.92 3.13 -10.36
C HIS A 54 -4.80 4.10 -11.55
N GLU A 55 -4.61 5.38 -11.27
CA GLU A 55 -4.33 6.36 -12.32
C GLU A 55 -2.97 6.07 -12.98
N TYR A 56 -2.94 6.01 -14.32
CA TYR A 56 -1.69 5.87 -15.07
C TYR A 56 -0.94 7.20 -15.08
N VAL A 57 0.31 7.20 -14.62
CA VAL A 57 1.17 8.37 -14.56
C VAL A 57 2.52 8.02 -15.20
N GLU A 58 2.76 8.55 -16.41
CA GLU A 58 3.96 8.25 -17.21
C GLU A 58 5.27 8.60 -16.50
N SER A 59 5.29 9.74 -15.81
CA SER A 59 6.43 10.28 -15.06
C SER A 59 5.95 11.08 -13.87
N ALA A 60 6.68 11.05 -12.75
CA ALA A 60 6.34 11.79 -11.56
C ALA A 60 6.34 13.31 -11.82
N TYR A 61 5.37 14.04 -11.25
CA TYR A 61 5.24 15.48 -11.40
C TYR A 61 4.65 16.12 -10.14
N PHE A 62 4.83 17.42 -10.00
CA PHE A 62 4.19 18.22 -8.96
C PHE A 62 3.08 19.06 -9.60
N ASP A 63 1.87 18.94 -9.06
CA ASP A 63 0.74 19.78 -9.43
C ASP A 63 0.66 20.99 -8.48
N VAL A 64 0.80 22.18 -9.06
CA VAL A 64 0.80 23.46 -8.33
C VAL A 64 -0.59 23.81 -7.83
N GLU A 65 -1.65 23.45 -8.57
CA GLU A 65 -3.02 23.80 -8.21
C GLU A 65 -3.50 23.03 -6.98
N SER A 66 -3.28 21.71 -6.96
CA SER A 66 -3.62 20.86 -5.81
C SER A 66 -2.52 20.81 -4.74
N ASN A 67 -1.34 21.41 -4.99
CA ASN A 67 -0.15 21.32 -4.13
C ASN A 67 0.22 19.86 -3.80
N SER A 68 0.13 18.97 -4.80
CA SER A 68 0.31 17.52 -4.63
C SER A 68 1.40 16.97 -5.55
N VAL A 69 2.18 16.00 -5.07
CA VAL A 69 3.12 15.24 -5.91
C VAL A 69 2.45 13.96 -6.36
N TYR A 70 2.48 13.73 -7.67
CA TYR A 70 2.02 12.50 -8.30
C TYR A 70 3.24 11.64 -8.61
N LEU A 71 3.22 10.40 -8.14
CA LEU A 71 4.27 9.43 -8.39
C LEU A 71 4.00 8.70 -9.71
N MET A 72 5.07 8.26 -10.38
CA MET A 72 4.97 7.48 -11.61
C MET A 72 4.26 6.15 -11.36
N CYS A 73 3.22 5.85 -12.15
CA CYS A 73 2.46 4.61 -12.13
C CYS A 73 2.29 4.09 -13.56
N ARG A 74 3.06 3.07 -13.95
CA ARG A 74 3.02 2.49 -15.30
C ARG A 74 2.24 1.18 -15.41
N ASP A 75 1.94 0.56 -14.27
CA ASP A 75 1.05 -0.60 -14.19
C ASP A 75 -0.07 -0.29 -13.19
N PRO A 76 -1.24 0.14 -13.68
CA PRO A 76 -2.40 0.47 -12.83
C PRO A 76 -2.94 -0.67 -11.97
N MET A 77 -2.53 -1.91 -12.24
CA MET A 77 -3.03 -3.11 -11.57
C MET A 77 -2.07 -3.63 -10.51
N VAL A 78 -1.03 -2.89 -10.16
CA VAL A 78 -0.06 -3.26 -9.13
C VAL A 78 -0.11 -2.24 -7.99
N ASN A 79 -0.16 -2.73 -6.75
CA ASN A 79 -0.07 -1.87 -5.57
C ASN A 79 1.21 -1.03 -5.56
N TRP A 80 1.17 0.09 -4.87
CA TRP A 80 2.38 0.81 -4.48
C TRP A 80 3.11 0.01 -3.40
N PHE A 81 4.35 -0.42 -3.66
CA PHE A 81 5.10 -1.26 -2.74
C PHE A 81 6.53 -0.74 -2.54
N ASN A 82 7.13 -1.11 -1.41
CA ASN A 82 8.54 -0.87 -1.16
C ASN A 82 9.34 -2.13 -1.53
N PRO A 83 10.36 -2.05 -2.42
CA PRO A 83 11.10 -3.23 -2.87
C PRO A 83 11.75 -4.05 -1.74
N TYR A 84 12.25 -3.38 -0.70
CA TYR A 84 12.88 -4.06 0.44
C TYR A 84 11.84 -4.77 1.30
N ILE A 85 10.75 -4.10 1.65
CA ILE A 85 9.65 -4.73 2.41
C ILE A 85 9.10 -5.92 1.61
N LEU A 86 8.95 -5.77 0.30
CA LEU A 86 8.45 -6.85 -0.57
C LEU A 86 9.34 -8.09 -0.53
N VAL A 87 10.64 -7.94 -0.76
CA VAL A 87 11.57 -9.08 -0.85
C VAL A 87 11.80 -9.72 0.53
N PHE A 88 11.86 -8.93 1.60
CA PHE A 88 12.13 -9.47 2.93
C PHE A 88 10.89 -10.03 3.62
N CYS A 89 9.72 -9.42 3.43
CA CYS A 89 8.49 -9.83 4.12
C CYS A 89 7.57 -10.72 3.25
N ARG A 90 7.69 -10.66 1.91
CA ARG A 90 6.97 -11.51 0.95
C ARG A 90 5.45 -11.58 1.17
N HIS A 91 4.82 -10.45 1.45
CA HIS A 91 3.36 -10.35 1.51
C HIS A 91 2.84 -9.09 0.79
N ASN A 92 1.54 -9.11 0.46
CA ASN A 92 0.83 -7.95 -0.08
C ASN A 92 0.94 -6.76 0.88
N HIS A 93 1.24 -5.58 0.33
CA HIS A 93 1.20 -4.33 1.08
C HIS A 93 0.94 -3.17 0.11
N ASP A 94 0.21 -2.16 0.57
CA ASP A 94 -0.10 -0.96 -0.20
C ASP A 94 0.41 0.25 0.57
N ILE A 95 1.48 0.87 0.05
CA ILE A 95 2.15 2.02 0.66
C ILE A 95 1.86 3.25 -0.17
N LYS A 96 1.09 4.18 0.39
CA LYS A 96 0.76 5.44 -0.28
C LYS A 96 1.51 6.60 0.34
N CYS A 97 2.02 7.51 -0.49
CA CYS A 97 2.57 8.78 -0.03
C CYS A 97 1.40 9.74 0.24
N ILE A 98 1.21 10.11 1.49
CA ILE A 98 0.15 11.05 1.90
C ILE A 98 0.80 12.41 2.13
N LEU A 99 0.58 13.31 1.18
CA LEU A 99 1.08 14.68 1.22
C LEU A 99 0.01 15.63 1.78
N SER A 100 0.42 16.89 2.02
CA SER A 100 -0.43 17.92 2.61
C SER A 100 -1.67 18.22 1.75
N GLY A 101 -2.67 18.88 2.33
CA GLY A 101 -3.93 19.19 1.66
C GLY A 101 -5.04 18.18 1.93
N LYS A 102 -5.85 17.87 0.91
CA LYS A 102 -7.07 17.07 1.07
C LYS A 102 -6.78 15.62 1.47
N SER A 103 -5.76 15.00 0.87
CA SER A 103 -5.38 13.61 1.15
C SER A 103 -4.89 13.41 2.59
N ALA A 104 -4.04 14.31 3.10
CA ALA A 104 -3.66 14.31 4.52
C ALA A 104 -4.87 14.46 5.45
N LYS A 105 -5.80 15.37 5.14
CA LYS A 105 -7.01 15.57 5.95
C LYS A 105 -7.88 14.31 5.99
N ALA A 106 -8.12 13.68 4.84
CA ALA A 106 -8.88 12.44 4.76
C ALA A 106 -8.19 11.30 5.52
N ALA A 107 -6.86 11.18 5.39
CA ALA A 107 -6.07 10.19 6.11
C ALA A 107 -6.13 10.41 7.63
N MET A 108 -6.03 11.65 8.10
CA MET A 108 -6.18 11.98 9.53
C MET A 108 -7.54 11.52 10.06
N PHE A 109 -8.64 11.86 9.37
CA PHE A 109 -9.97 11.40 9.79
C PHE A 109 -10.09 9.88 9.79
N TYR A 110 -9.59 9.22 8.75
CA TYR A 110 -9.62 7.76 8.68
C TYR A 110 -8.83 7.09 9.82
N ILE A 111 -7.63 7.59 10.10
CA ILE A 111 -6.80 7.10 11.21
C ILE A 111 -7.48 7.36 12.55
N THR A 112 -8.02 8.57 12.77
CA THR A 112 -8.74 8.91 13.99
C THR A 112 -9.97 8.04 14.17
N ASP A 113 -10.79 7.86 13.15
CA ASP A 113 -11.98 6.98 13.19
C ASP A 113 -11.57 5.54 13.55
N TYR A 114 -10.48 5.04 12.97
CA TYR A 114 -9.98 3.70 13.25
C TYR A 114 -9.44 3.55 14.68
N ILE A 115 -8.64 4.53 15.17
CA ILE A 115 -8.08 4.52 16.53
C ILE A 115 -9.19 4.69 17.59
N THR A 116 -10.20 5.52 17.30
CA THR A 116 -11.31 5.81 18.22
C THR A 116 -12.48 4.84 18.10
N LYS A 117 -12.38 3.87 17.18
CA LYS A 117 -13.39 2.82 17.00
C LYS A 117 -13.56 2.07 18.32
N MET A 118 -14.72 2.21 18.95
CA MET A 118 -15.03 1.47 20.17
C MET A 118 -14.97 -0.03 19.89
N ASP A 119 -14.17 -0.76 20.67
CA ASP A 119 -14.11 -2.23 20.60
C ASP A 119 -15.46 -2.86 20.95
N VAL A 120 -16.21 -2.23 21.85
CA VAL A 120 -17.52 -2.69 22.30
C VAL A 120 -18.61 -2.17 21.36
N LYS A 121 -19.32 -3.09 20.70
CA LYS A 121 -20.46 -2.75 19.86
C LYS A 121 -21.63 -2.29 20.73
N THR A 122 -22.46 -1.37 20.21
CA THR A 122 -23.61 -0.83 20.95
C THR A 122 -24.52 -1.91 21.54
N HIS A 123 -24.74 -3.02 20.83
CA HIS A 123 -25.56 -4.13 21.34
C HIS A 123 -24.93 -4.88 22.53
N GLU A 124 -23.59 -4.97 22.59
CA GLU A 124 -22.87 -5.56 23.73
C GLU A 124 -22.99 -4.65 24.95
N MET A 125 -22.87 -3.33 24.75
CA MET A 125 -23.10 -2.33 25.80
C MET A 125 -24.55 -2.41 26.33
N LEU A 126 -25.54 -2.48 25.43
CA LEU A 126 -26.95 -2.65 25.81
C LEU A 126 -27.20 -3.96 26.55
N THR A 127 -26.55 -5.05 26.12
CA THR A 127 -26.64 -6.36 26.80
C THR A 127 -26.06 -6.28 28.21
N LEU A 128 -24.90 -5.63 28.39
CA LEU A 128 -24.30 -5.41 29.71
C LEU A 128 -25.24 -4.60 30.61
N MET A 129 -25.81 -3.51 30.09
CA MET A 129 -26.76 -2.66 30.85
C MET A 129 -28.02 -3.43 31.23
N SER A 130 -28.55 -4.27 30.35
CA SER A 130 -29.74 -5.10 30.64
C SER A 130 -29.50 -6.18 31.72
N ARG A 131 -28.24 -6.56 31.96
CA ARG A 131 -27.85 -7.53 33.00
C ARG A 131 -27.41 -6.87 34.31
N ALA A 132 -27.30 -5.55 34.33
CA ALA A 132 -26.94 -4.75 35.51
C ALA A 132 -28.17 -4.27 36.30
N VAL A 133 -29.37 -4.52 35.78
CA VAL A 133 -30.67 -4.34 36.45
C VAL A 133 -31.17 -5.70 36.91
#